data_AF-A0A7V8NQ44-F1
#
_entry.id   AF-A0A7V8NQ44-F1
#
_cell.length_a   1.000
_cell.length_b   1.000
_cell.length_c   1.000
_cell.angle_alpha   90.00
_cell.angle_beta   90.00
_cell.angle_gamma   90.00
#
_symmetry.space_group_name_H-M   'P 1'
#
loop_
_entity.id
_entity.type
_entity.pdbx_description
1 polymer ?
#
loop_
_entity_poly.entity_id
_entity_poly.type
_entity_poly.pdbx_seq_one_letter_code
_entity_poly.pdbx_strand_id
1 'polypeptide(L)'
;MTLRERLQWLTRMTLLVFILASAAFLSAITAMRIAIHGREVTMPNLVGKNVSEASNMLQTRGLVLRVADRIYSDQPINVVLRQTPPAGLLMKVSQQAHVVLSLGQRQLQIPMLEGNSLRASRVELLRQGLQVGEVSAISLPAPSADTIVLQNPKPAAGAATPRVDVLVSQGPRETDYVMPHLVGLNENEAQRRMDQVQMRRKVNYVTAPQWPRGAVIDQTPMAGSKIPSNATIE
;
A
#
# COMPACT_ATOMS: atom_id res chain seq x y z
N MET A 1 14.13 50.13 88.00
CA MET A 1 13.43 50.14 86.71
C MET A 1 11.95 50.29 86.96
N THR A 2 11.37 51.37 86.47
CA THR A 2 9.93 51.66 86.64
C THR A 2 9.11 50.70 85.78
N LEU A 3 7.86 50.42 86.18
CA LEU A 3 6.96 49.50 85.45
C LEU A 3 6.79 49.90 83.97
N ARG A 4 6.89 51.20 83.68
CA ARG A 4 6.85 51.79 82.34
C ARG A 4 8.08 51.45 81.48
N GLU A 5 9.28 51.44 82.05
CA GLU A 5 10.52 51.07 81.34
C GLU A 5 10.53 49.60 80.94
N ARG A 6 10.02 48.71 81.81
CA ARG A 6 9.87 47.28 81.50
C ARG A 6 8.87 47.03 80.38
N LEU A 7 7.76 47.77 80.37
CA LEU A 7 6.75 47.69 79.32
C LEU A 7 7.28 48.23 77.98
N GLN A 8 8.07 49.32 77.99
CA GLN A 8 8.74 49.85 76.80
C GLN A 8 9.84 48.92 76.27
N TRP A 9 10.55 48.22 77.16
CA TRP A 9 11.53 47.21 76.77
C TRP A 9 10.88 45.98 76.15
N LEU A 10 9.79 45.47 76.75
CA LEU A 10 9.02 44.34 76.20
C LEU A 10 8.36 44.67 74.86
N THR A 11 7.79 45.87 74.70
CA THR A 11 7.21 46.31 73.41
C THR A 11 8.28 46.44 72.34
N ARG A 12 9.47 46.99 72.65
CA ARG A 12 10.59 47.02 71.71
C ARG A 12 11.07 45.62 71.33
N MET A 13 11.19 44.71 72.29
CA MET A 13 11.60 43.32 72.04
C MET A 13 10.58 42.56 71.18
N THR A 14 9.29 42.68 71.46
CA THR A 14 8.23 42.06 70.65
C THR A 14 8.18 42.63 69.24
N LEU A 15 8.36 43.95 69.07
CA LEU A 15 8.41 44.60 67.76
C LEU A 15 9.66 44.16 66.97
N LEU A 16 10.81 44.00 67.62
CA LEU A 16 12.03 43.49 66.99
C LEU A 16 11.88 42.04 66.53
N VAL A 17 11.31 41.17 67.37
CA VAL A 17 11.01 39.78 67.02
C VAL A 17 10.01 39.71 65.87
N PHE A 18 8.99 40.57 65.87
CA PHE A 18 8.01 40.64 64.80
C PHE A 18 8.66 41.09 63.48
N ILE A 19 9.54 42.10 63.50
CA ILE A 19 10.30 42.55 62.32
C ILE A 19 11.18 41.40 61.79
N LEU A 20 11.95 40.74 62.65
CA LEU A 20 12.81 39.62 62.24
C LEU A 20 12.01 38.45 61.67
N ALA A 21 10.89 38.09 62.30
CA ALA A 21 9.99 37.06 61.80
C ALA A 21 9.40 37.45 60.43
N SER A 22 8.98 38.70 60.25
CA SER A 22 8.46 39.20 58.97
C SER A 22 9.53 39.19 57.87
N ALA A 23 10.77 39.56 58.19
CA ALA A 23 11.88 39.56 57.24
C ALA A 23 12.27 38.14 56.83
N ALA A 24 12.34 37.21 57.79
CA ALA A 24 12.58 35.79 57.52
C ALA A 24 11.46 35.19 56.67
N PHE A 25 10.20 35.54 56.95
CA PHE A 25 9.04 35.08 56.19
C PHE A 25 9.03 35.63 54.76
N LEU A 26 9.30 36.92 54.56
CA LEU A 26 9.45 37.50 53.23
C LEU A 26 10.61 36.85 52.46
N SER A 27 11.77 36.70 53.10
CA SER A 27 12.96 36.07 52.51
C SER A 27 12.66 34.65 52.05
N ALA A 28 11.98 33.86 52.89
CA ALA A 28 11.56 32.50 52.55
C ALA A 28 10.61 32.48 51.35
N ILE A 29 9.62 33.37 51.31
CA ILE A 29 8.69 33.49 50.17
C ILE A 29 9.42 33.88 48.89
N THR A 30 10.33 34.86 48.94
CA THR A 30 11.10 35.28 47.76
C THR A 30 12.06 34.19 47.28
N ALA A 31 12.73 33.48 48.19
CA ALA A 31 13.58 32.35 47.84
C ALA A 31 12.78 31.21 47.20
N MET A 32 11.60 30.91 47.74
CA MET A 32 10.69 29.91 47.19
C MET A 32 10.17 30.33 45.80
N ARG A 33 9.81 31.61 45.63
CA ARG A 33 9.43 32.18 44.33
C ARG A 33 10.56 32.03 43.30
N ILE A 34 11.79 32.39 43.64
CA ILE A 34 12.94 32.31 42.72
C ILE A 34 13.27 30.85 42.39
N ALA A 35 13.18 29.94 43.36
CA ALA A 35 13.41 28.51 43.14
C ALA A 35 12.34 27.86 42.23
N ILE A 36 11.10 28.34 42.26
CA ILE A 36 9.98 27.79 41.46
C ILE A 36 9.98 28.34 40.02
N HIS A 37 10.53 29.54 39.78
CA HIS A 37 10.73 30.07 38.42
C HIS A 37 11.95 29.40 37.78
N GLY A 38 11.81 28.11 37.48
CA GLY A 38 12.78 27.35 36.70
C GLY A 38 13.04 28.03 35.36
N ARG A 39 14.28 27.94 34.87
CA ARG A 39 14.69 28.47 33.57
C ARG A 39 13.72 27.98 32.49
N GLU A 40 13.15 28.91 31.74
CA GLU A 40 12.28 28.60 30.61
C GLU A 40 13.10 28.53 29.32
N VAL A 41 12.74 27.61 28.45
CA VAL A 41 13.35 27.40 27.14
C VAL A 41 12.26 27.24 26.11
N THR A 42 12.51 27.73 24.90
CA THR A 42 11.57 27.58 23.79
C THR A 42 11.63 26.16 23.24
N MET A 43 10.47 25.55 22.97
CA MET A 43 10.37 24.24 22.31
C MET A 43 10.89 24.33 20.87
N PRO A 44 11.93 23.56 20.48
CA PRO A 44 12.41 23.51 19.11
C PRO A 44 11.40 22.80 18.17
N ASN A 45 11.56 23.03 16.87
CA ASN A 45 10.87 22.23 15.86
C ASN A 45 11.65 20.94 15.59
N LEU A 46 11.04 19.81 15.91
CA LEU A 46 11.55 18.46 15.76
C LEU A 46 10.92 17.74 14.56
N VAL A 47 9.82 18.26 14.00
CA VAL A 47 9.11 17.62 12.88
C VAL A 47 10.06 17.50 11.68
N GLY A 48 10.13 16.31 11.11
CA GLY A 48 11.04 15.98 10.00
C GLY A 48 12.48 15.66 10.42
N LYS A 49 12.83 15.77 11.71
CA LYS A 49 14.16 15.39 12.22
C LYS A 49 14.20 13.91 12.60
N ASN A 50 15.40 13.33 12.55
CA ASN A 50 15.64 11.99 13.08
C ASN A 50 15.57 12.02 14.62
N VAL A 51 15.17 10.91 15.25
CA VAL A 51 15.13 10.78 16.73
C VAL A 51 16.45 11.14 17.41
N SER A 52 17.61 10.85 16.80
CA SER A 52 18.92 11.21 17.35
C SER A 52 19.17 12.72 17.35
N GLU A 53 18.89 13.37 16.22
CA GLU A 53 18.98 14.83 16.08
C GLU A 53 17.98 15.54 17.00
N ALA A 54 16.74 15.05 17.06
CA ALA A 54 15.71 15.59 17.93
C ALA A 54 16.08 15.47 19.42
N SER A 55 16.68 14.33 19.82
CA SER A 55 17.19 14.13 21.16
C SER A 55 18.28 15.15 21.49
N ASN A 56 19.25 15.37 20.58
CA ASN A 56 20.32 16.33 20.78
C ASN A 56 19.77 17.76 20.91
N MET A 57 18.85 18.17 20.03
CA MET A 57 18.23 19.50 20.07
C MET A 57 17.49 19.78 21.39
N LEU A 58 16.82 18.77 21.94
CA LEU A 58 16.15 18.87 23.24
C LEU A 58 17.15 18.89 24.40
N GLN A 59 18.16 18.03 24.38
CA GLN A 59 19.19 17.96 25.42
C GLN A 59 19.97 19.27 25.53
N THR A 60 20.32 19.94 24.42
CA THR A 60 20.97 21.25 24.43
C THR A 60 20.12 22.32 25.14
N ARG A 61 18.80 22.14 25.20
CA ARG A 61 17.86 23.03 25.89
C ARG A 61 17.44 22.52 27.28
N GLY A 62 18.02 21.42 27.75
CA GLY A 62 17.65 20.79 29.01
C GLY A 62 16.25 20.17 29.02
N LEU A 63 15.69 19.84 27.84
CA LEU A 63 14.42 19.15 27.69
C LEU A 63 14.63 17.65 27.50
N VAL A 64 13.62 16.84 27.83
CA VAL A 64 13.69 15.37 27.74
C VAL A 64 12.80 14.86 26.62
N LEU A 65 13.37 14.08 25.69
CA LEU A 65 12.60 13.41 24.63
C LEU A 65 11.87 12.19 25.18
N ARG A 66 10.58 12.05 24.86
CA ARG A 66 9.77 10.85 25.11
C ARG A 66 9.06 10.43 23.83
N VAL A 67 9.20 9.17 23.45
CA VAL A 67 8.43 8.62 22.33
C VAL A 67 7.06 8.23 22.85
N ALA A 68 6.02 8.92 22.40
CA ALA A 68 4.65 8.62 22.78
C ALA A 68 4.04 7.51 21.93
N ASP A 69 4.35 7.49 20.64
CA ASP A 69 3.78 6.52 19.70
C ASP A 69 4.68 6.33 18.46
N ARG A 70 4.44 5.25 17.72
CA ARG A 70 5.10 4.93 16.46
C ARG A 70 4.05 4.50 15.44
N ILE A 71 3.95 5.22 14.32
CA ILE A 71 2.94 4.96 13.28
C ILE A 71 3.56 4.80 11.90
N TYR A 72 2.92 4.03 11.02
CA TYR A 72 3.35 3.92 9.62
C TYR A 72 3.09 5.25 8.89
N SER A 73 4.04 5.66 8.05
CA SER A 73 3.93 6.88 7.23
C SER A 73 4.89 6.83 6.05
N ASP A 74 4.78 7.77 5.12
CA ASP A 74 5.71 7.88 3.98
C ASP A 74 7.10 8.40 4.36
N GLN A 75 7.29 8.83 5.61
CA GLN A 75 8.60 9.30 6.11
C GLN A 75 9.49 8.12 6.50
N PRO A 76 10.83 8.25 6.38
CA PRO A 76 11.78 7.24 6.83
C PRO A 76 11.59 6.82 8.29
N ILE A 77 12.02 5.60 8.61
CA ILE A 77 11.94 5.08 9.98
C ILE A 77 12.67 6.00 10.97
N ASN A 78 12.06 6.20 12.15
CA ASN A 78 12.55 7.04 13.25
C ASN A 78 12.59 8.55 12.96
N VAL A 79 11.90 9.04 11.92
CA VAL A 79 11.65 10.47 11.72
C VAL A 79 10.46 10.93 12.57
N VAL A 80 10.55 12.11 13.17
CA VAL A 80 9.47 12.72 13.97
C VAL A 80 8.36 13.23 13.05
N LEU A 81 7.17 12.68 13.20
CA LEU A 81 5.95 13.07 12.47
C LEU A 81 5.18 14.17 13.19
N ARG A 82 5.11 14.06 14.52
CA ARG A 82 4.38 15.01 15.37
C ARG A 82 5.13 15.18 16.67
N GLN A 83 5.05 16.38 17.21
CA GLN A 83 5.56 16.70 18.54
C GLN A 83 4.46 17.34 19.39
N THR A 84 4.56 17.12 20.70
CA THR A 84 3.77 17.79 21.72
C THR A 84 4.69 18.10 22.90
N PRO A 85 4.86 19.35 23.34
CA PRO A 85 4.18 20.57 22.86
C PRO A 85 4.62 21.08 21.47
N PRO A 86 3.85 21.99 20.83
CA PRO A 86 4.22 22.56 19.53
C PRO A 86 5.48 23.44 19.63
N ALA A 87 6.16 23.61 18.50
CA ALA A 87 7.35 24.46 18.41
C ALA A 87 7.02 25.91 18.80
N GLY A 88 7.99 26.59 19.43
CA GLY A 88 7.81 27.97 19.90
C GLY A 88 7.19 28.11 21.29
N LEU A 89 6.61 27.05 21.86
CA LEU A 89 6.04 27.10 23.21
C LEU A 89 7.14 27.22 24.28
N LEU A 90 6.91 28.04 25.30
CA LEU A 90 7.80 28.15 26.46
C LEU A 90 7.61 26.94 27.37
N MET A 91 8.71 26.26 27.67
CA MET A 91 8.75 25.06 28.49
C MET A 91 9.74 25.23 29.63
N LYS A 92 9.46 24.61 30.77
CA LYS A 92 10.41 24.56 31.88
C LYS A 92 11.52 23.56 31.55
N VAL A 93 12.75 23.84 31.95
CA VAL A 93 13.84 22.84 31.91
C VAL A 93 13.40 21.56 32.64
N SER A 94 13.81 20.41 32.11
CA SER A 94 13.46 19.05 32.54
C SER A 94 12.03 18.61 32.19
N GLN A 95 11.26 19.45 31.49
CA GLN A 95 9.95 19.06 30.97
C GLN A 95 10.11 18.08 29.80
N GLN A 96 9.11 17.22 29.64
CA GLN A 96 9.10 16.17 28.63
C GLN A 96 8.44 16.67 27.34
N ALA A 97 9.10 16.40 26.22
CA ALA A 97 8.56 16.58 24.88
C ALA A 97 8.20 15.20 24.32
N HIS A 98 6.92 15.00 24.02
CA HIS A 98 6.41 13.79 23.42
C HIS A 98 6.51 13.86 21.90
N VAL A 99 7.06 12.83 21.27
CA VAL A 99 7.17 12.71 19.82
C VAL A 99 6.47 11.45 19.32
N VAL A 100 5.85 11.56 18.15
CA VAL A 100 5.35 10.43 17.37
C VAL A 100 6.35 10.17 16.25
N LEU A 101 6.87 8.95 16.18
CA LEU A 101 7.88 8.57 15.18
C LEU A 101 7.26 7.79 14.03
N SER A 102 7.86 7.89 12.84
CA SER A 102 7.53 7.05 11.70
C SER A 102 8.12 5.64 11.87
N LEU A 103 7.31 4.63 11.56
CA LEU A 103 7.73 3.23 11.35
C LEU A 103 8.23 2.98 9.92
N GLY A 104 8.22 3.99 9.05
CA GLY A 104 8.39 3.83 7.60
C GLY A 104 7.09 3.46 6.91
N GLN A 105 7.19 3.19 5.61
CA GLN A 105 6.06 2.74 4.81
C GLN A 105 5.60 1.37 5.30
N ARG A 106 4.27 1.18 5.33
CA ARG A 106 3.69 -0.11 5.66
C ARG A 106 4.02 -1.10 4.55
N GLN A 107 4.85 -2.09 4.86
CA GLN A 107 5.10 -3.20 3.93
C GLN A 107 3.95 -4.21 4.06
N LEU A 108 3.23 -4.42 2.97
CA LEU A 108 2.24 -5.50 2.86
C LEU A 108 2.91 -6.73 2.24
N GLN A 109 2.54 -7.91 2.74
CA GLN A 109 2.99 -9.17 2.15
C GLN A 109 2.11 -9.50 0.95
N ILE A 110 2.74 -9.65 -0.22
CA ILE A 110 2.04 -10.03 -1.44
C ILE A 110 1.91 -11.56 -1.49
N PRO A 111 0.68 -12.11 -1.55
CA PRO A 111 0.46 -13.54 -1.68
C PRO A 111 0.85 -14.06 -3.08
N MET A 112 1.00 -15.38 -3.19
CA MET A 112 1.17 -16.06 -4.47
C MET A 112 -0.20 -16.22 -5.15
N LEU A 113 -0.37 -15.57 -6.30
CA LEU A 113 -1.59 -15.54 -7.10
C LEU A 113 -1.46 -16.36 -8.40
N GLU A 114 -0.24 -16.60 -8.88
CA GLU A 114 -0.01 -17.39 -10.09
C GLU A 114 -0.60 -18.80 -9.94
N GLY A 115 -1.30 -19.26 -10.98
CA GLY A 115 -2.04 -20.52 -10.98
C GLY A 115 -3.46 -20.43 -10.40
N ASN A 116 -3.80 -19.37 -9.68
CA ASN A 116 -5.16 -19.16 -9.17
C ASN A 116 -6.07 -18.46 -10.19
N SER A 117 -7.39 -18.58 -9.99
CA SER A 117 -8.36 -17.80 -10.78
C SER A 117 -8.34 -16.34 -10.39
N LEU A 118 -8.61 -15.42 -11.34
CA LEU A 118 -8.70 -13.98 -11.07
C LEU A 118 -9.66 -13.67 -9.93
N ARG A 119 -10.78 -14.40 -9.86
CA ARG A 119 -11.81 -14.23 -8.82
C ARG A 119 -11.30 -14.59 -7.42
N ALA A 120 -10.65 -15.75 -7.29
CA ALA A 120 -10.08 -16.19 -6.01
C ALA A 120 -8.98 -15.23 -5.55
N SER A 121 -8.10 -14.83 -6.47
CA SER A 121 -7.01 -13.89 -6.21
C SER A 121 -7.49 -12.52 -5.76
N ARG A 122 -8.60 -12.02 -6.34
CA ARG A 122 -9.22 -10.76 -5.88
C ARG A 122 -9.67 -10.83 -4.42
N VAL A 123 -10.27 -11.95 -4.00
CA VAL A 123 -10.69 -12.14 -2.61
C VAL A 123 -9.49 -12.21 -1.67
N GLU A 124 -8.44 -12.94 -2.06
CA GLU A 124 -7.23 -13.06 -1.24
C GLU A 124 -6.51 -11.71 -1.09
N LEU A 125 -6.38 -10.93 -2.16
CA LEU A 125 -5.81 -9.59 -2.10
C LEU A 125 -6.57 -8.68 -1.15
N LEU A 126 -7.91 -8.67 -1.21
CA LEU A 126 -8.74 -7.86 -0.31
C LEU A 126 -8.53 -8.22 1.17
N ARG A 127 -8.35 -9.51 1.48
CA ARG A 127 -8.06 -9.97 2.86
C ARG A 127 -6.72 -9.43 3.39
N GLN A 128 -5.74 -9.24 2.50
CA GLN A 128 -4.42 -8.68 2.84
C GLN A 128 -4.40 -7.14 2.80
N GLY A 129 -5.53 -6.48 2.54
CA GLY A 129 -5.60 -5.03 2.34
C GLY A 129 -4.96 -4.56 1.03
N LEU A 130 -4.79 -5.48 0.08
CA LEU A 130 -4.32 -5.23 -1.27
C LEU A 130 -5.50 -5.15 -2.24
N GLN A 131 -5.26 -4.60 -3.42
CA GLN A 131 -6.22 -4.42 -4.50
C GLN A 131 -5.64 -4.99 -5.80
N VAL A 132 -6.51 -5.47 -6.67
CA VAL A 132 -6.12 -5.80 -8.04
C VAL A 132 -5.84 -4.49 -8.78
N GLY A 133 -4.68 -4.41 -9.42
CA GLY A 133 -4.27 -3.30 -10.28
C GLY A 133 -4.72 -3.54 -11.72
N GLU A 134 -3.79 -3.42 -12.65
CA GLU A 134 -4.01 -3.68 -14.06
C GLU A 134 -4.21 -5.18 -14.32
N VAL A 135 -5.23 -5.52 -15.11
CA VAL A 135 -5.50 -6.89 -15.55
C VAL A 135 -5.23 -6.96 -17.04
N SER A 136 -4.07 -7.51 -17.39
CA SER A 136 -3.72 -7.82 -18.77
C SER A 136 -4.17 -9.23 -19.12
N ALA A 137 -4.46 -9.48 -20.39
CA ALA A 137 -4.93 -10.79 -20.85
C ALA A 137 -4.11 -11.29 -22.04
N ILE A 138 -3.78 -12.58 -22.04
CA ILE A 138 -3.04 -13.24 -23.12
C ILE A 138 -3.69 -14.58 -23.46
N SER A 139 -3.80 -14.90 -24.74
CA SER A 139 -4.27 -16.21 -25.17
C SER A 139 -3.11 -17.22 -25.10
N LEU A 140 -3.28 -18.30 -24.35
CA LEU A 140 -2.27 -19.35 -24.17
C LEU A 140 -2.91 -20.73 -24.30
N PRO A 141 -2.24 -21.72 -24.90
CA PRO A 141 -2.74 -23.10 -24.94
C PRO A 141 -3.00 -23.68 -23.54
N ALA A 142 -2.18 -23.29 -22.57
CA ALA A 142 -2.32 -23.57 -21.15
C ALA A 142 -1.68 -22.41 -20.35
N PRO A 143 -2.17 -22.05 -19.15
CA PRO A 143 -3.30 -22.63 -18.40
C PRO A 143 -4.68 -22.25 -18.96
N SER A 144 -5.75 -22.79 -18.36
CA SER A 144 -7.15 -22.49 -18.71
C SER A 144 -7.47 -20.99 -18.66
N ALA A 145 -8.56 -20.61 -19.32
CA ALA A 145 -9.08 -19.26 -19.22
C ALA A 145 -9.32 -18.85 -17.75
N ASP A 146 -9.15 -17.56 -17.46
CA ASP A 146 -9.29 -16.94 -16.12
C ASP A 146 -8.20 -17.30 -15.10
N THR A 147 -7.15 -18.01 -15.51
CA THR A 147 -5.99 -18.33 -14.65
C THR A 147 -4.91 -17.26 -14.73
N ILE A 148 -4.39 -16.81 -13.59
CA ILE A 148 -3.27 -15.86 -13.52
C ILE A 148 -1.97 -16.58 -13.91
N VAL A 149 -1.28 -16.03 -14.90
CA VAL A 149 -0.01 -16.52 -15.45
C VAL A 149 1.17 -15.80 -14.81
N LEU A 150 1.01 -14.50 -14.57
CA LEU A 150 2.06 -13.66 -14.01
C LEU A 150 1.42 -12.64 -13.07
N GLN A 151 2.14 -12.30 -12.01
CA GLN A 151 1.79 -11.18 -11.14
C GLN A 151 2.95 -10.19 -11.02
N ASN A 152 2.62 -8.93 -10.80
CA ASN A 152 3.57 -7.90 -10.44
C ASN A 152 2.97 -6.99 -9.35
N PRO A 153 3.61 -6.81 -8.19
CA PRO A 153 4.93 -7.32 -7.81
C PRO A 153 4.95 -8.82 -7.46
N LYS A 154 6.16 -9.39 -7.43
CA LYS A 154 6.40 -10.81 -7.10
C LYS A 154 5.90 -11.17 -5.70
N PRO A 155 5.52 -12.43 -5.46
CA PRO A 155 5.14 -12.91 -4.13
C PRO A 155 6.25 -12.65 -3.11
N ALA A 156 5.86 -12.40 -1.86
CA ALA A 156 6.74 -12.07 -0.74
C ALA A 156 7.63 -10.81 -0.93
N ALA A 157 7.47 -10.06 -2.02
CA ALA A 157 8.01 -8.72 -2.10
C ALA A 157 7.26 -7.83 -1.10
N GLY A 158 7.99 -7.08 -0.27
CA GLY A 158 7.40 -6.02 0.52
C GLY A 158 6.87 -4.95 -0.44
N ALA A 159 5.55 -4.90 -0.63
CA ALA A 159 4.94 -3.90 -1.48
C ALA A 159 4.78 -2.60 -0.69
N ALA A 160 5.34 -1.51 -1.24
CA ALA A 160 5.02 -0.15 -0.82
C ALA A 160 3.62 0.27 -1.30
N THR A 161 3.15 -0.31 -2.42
CA THR A 161 1.87 0.01 -3.04
C THR A 161 0.82 -1.06 -2.75
N PRO A 162 -0.43 -0.68 -2.46
CA PRO A 162 -1.49 -1.66 -2.14
C PRO A 162 -2.07 -2.35 -3.39
N ARG A 163 -1.37 -2.37 -4.52
CA ARG A 163 -1.88 -2.88 -5.80
C ARG A 163 -0.99 -3.98 -6.37
N VAL A 164 -1.63 -4.96 -7.00
CA VAL A 164 -0.97 -6.07 -7.71
C VAL A 164 -1.58 -6.21 -9.09
N ASP A 165 -0.76 -5.98 -10.11
CA ASP A 165 -1.10 -6.18 -11.52
C ASP A 165 -0.99 -7.66 -11.87
N VAL A 166 -1.85 -8.13 -12.75
CA VAL A 166 -1.94 -9.56 -13.09
C VAL A 166 -2.11 -9.76 -14.59
N LEU A 167 -1.45 -10.80 -15.11
CA LEU A 167 -1.64 -11.30 -16.46
C LEU A 167 -2.48 -12.56 -16.40
N VAL A 168 -3.61 -12.58 -17.11
CA VAL A 168 -4.59 -13.67 -17.09
C VAL A 168 -4.60 -14.40 -18.43
N SER A 169 -4.67 -15.73 -18.39
CA SER A 169 -4.88 -16.55 -19.58
C SER A 169 -6.31 -16.41 -20.10
N GLN A 170 -6.47 -16.22 -21.40
CA GLN A 170 -7.75 -16.31 -22.09
C GLN A 170 -8.04 -17.71 -22.63
N GLY A 171 -7.14 -18.67 -22.38
CA GLY A 171 -7.19 -20.00 -22.98
C GLY A 171 -6.71 -20.01 -24.45
N PRO A 172 -6.83 -21.17 -25.12
CA PRO A 172 -6.39 -21.35 -26.48
C PRO A 172 -7.12 -20.39 -27.43
N ARG A 173 -6.40 -19.84 -28.41
CA ARG A 173 -7.07 -19.14 -29.51
C ARG A 173 -7.83 -20.15 -30.34
N GLU A 174 -9.13 -19.95 -30.49
CA GLU A 174 -9.90 -20.63 -31.53
C GLU A 174 -9.43 -20.05 -32.87
N THR A 175 -8.63 -20.83 -33.61
CA THR A 175 -8.23 -20.44 -34.96
C THR A 175 -9.43 -20.62 -35.86
N ASP A 176 -9.96 -19.50 -36.35
CA ASP A 176 -11.01 -19.48 -37.36
C ASP A 176 -10.41 -19.46 -38.76
N TYR A 177 -11.05 -20.18 -39.66
CA TYR A 177 -10.67 -20.27 -41.06
C TYR A 177 -11.82 -19.82 -41.96
N VAL A 178 -11.50 -19.45 -43.20
CA VAL A 178 -12.50 -19.12 -44.21
C VAL A 178 -12.70 -20.32 -45.11
N MET A 179 -13.94 -20.73 -45.30
CA MET A 179 -14.30 -21.87 -46.14
C MET A 179 -13.82 -21.65 -47.58
N PRO A 180 -12.92 -22.49 -48.11
CA PRO A 180 -12.55 -22.42 -49.51
C PRO A 180 -13.75 -22.74 -50.42
N HIS A 181 -13.67 -22.25 -51.65
CA HIS A 181 -14.56 -22.69 -52.70
C HIS A 181 -14.07 -24.02 -53.28
N LEU A 182 -14.90 -25.06 -53.15
CA LEU A 182 -14.65 -26.44 -53.57
C LEU A 182 -15.58 -26.89 -54.70
N VAL A 183 -16.77 -26.29 -54.82
CA VAL A 183 -17.73 -26.63 -55.89
C VAL A 183 -17.09 -26.48 -57.27
N GLY A 184 -17.29 -27.47 -58.13
CA GLY A 184 -16.72 -27.53 -59.48
C GLY A 184 -15.28 -28.05 -59.55
N LEU A 185 -14.56 -28.20 -58.44
CA LEU A 185 -13.25 -28.86 -58.42
C LEU A 185 -13.40 -30.39 -58.50
N ASN A 186 -12.35 -31.06 -58.97
CA ASN A 186 -12.26 -32.50 -58.82
C ASN A 186 -11.92 -32.88 -57.37
N GLU A 187 -12.27 -34.10 -56.96
CA GLU A 187 -12.06 -34.60 -55.60
C GLU A 187 -10.60 -34.45 -55.12
N ASN A 188 -9.62 -34.71 -55.98
CA ASN A 188 -8.19 -34.60 -55.65
C ASN A 188 -7.75 -33.16 -55.39
N GLU A 189 -8.28 -32.19 -56.14
CA GLU A 189 -8.01 -30.76 -55.97
C GLU A 189 -8.72 -30.20 -54.76
N ALA A 190 -9.98 -30.57 -54.56
CA ALA A 190 -10.74 -30.23 -53.36
C ALA A 190 -10.03 -30.75 -52.11
N GLN A 191 -9.53 -31.99 -52.15
CA GLN A 191 -8.73 -32.58 -51.08
C GLN A 191 -7.46 -31.77 -50.81
N ARG A 192 -6.65 -31.46 -51.83
CA ARG A 192 -5.42 -30.67 -51.65
C ARG A 192 -5.69 -29.30 -51.02
N ARG A 193 -6.79 -28.66 -51.42
CA ARG A 193 -7.19 -27.34 -50.89
C ARG A 193 -7.63 -27.41 -49.43
N MET A 194 -8.21 -28.54 -49.04
CA MET A 194 -8.66 -28.81 -47.67
C MET A 194 -7.52 -29.24 -46.74
N ASP A 195 -6.56 -30.00 -47.27
CA ASP A 195 -5.38 -30.45 -46.53
C ASP A 195 -4.50 -29.26 -46.10
N GLN A 196 -4.50 -28.14 -46.86
CA GLN A 196 -3.85 -26.88 -46.47
C GLN A 196 -4.40 -26.28 -45.16
N VAL A 197 -5.64 -26.59 -44.81
CA VAL A 197 -6.35 -26.02 -43.65
C VAL A 197 -6.45 -27.04 -42.51
N GLN A 198 -5.89 -28.25 -42.68
CA GLN A 198 -5.91 -29.36 -41.70
C GLN A 198 -7.32 -29.70 -41.17
N MET A 199 -8.34 -29.51 -41.99
CA MET A 199 -9.74 -29.68 -41.60
C MET A 199 -10.24 -31.11 -41.78
N ARG A 200 -11.26 -31.48 -41.02
CA ARG A 200 -11.93 -32.78 -41.13
C ARG A 200 -12.94 -32.73 -42.26
N ARG A 201 -13.00 -33.79 -43.08
CA ARG A 201 -13.97 -33.91 -44.17
C ARG A 201 -14.84 -35.15 -44.05
N LYS A 202 -16.05 -35.05 -44.58
CA LYS A 202 -16.99 -36.15 -44.77
C LYS A 202 -17.45 -36.10 -46.22
N VAL A 203 -17.16 -37.14 -47.00
CA VAL A 203 -17.52 -37.17 -48.43
C VAL A 203 -18.81 -37.96 -48.60
N ASN A 204 -19.79 -37.39 -49.30
CA ASN A 204 -21.02 -38.08 -49.68
C ASN A 204 -21.12 -38.20 -51.20
N TYR A 205 -21.28 -39.43 -51.69
CA TYR A 205 -21.37 -39.70 -53.12
C TYR A 205 -22.83 -39.75 -53.57
N VAL A 206 -23.17 -38.97 -54.59
CA VAL A 206 -24.51 -38.95 -55.17
C VAL A 206 -24.46 -39.08 -56.69
N THR A 207 -25.51 -39.64 -57.27
CA THR A 207 -25.63 -39.80 -58.72
C THR A 207 -26.14 -38.50 -59.34
N ALA A 208 -25.29 -37.81 -60.08
CA ALA A 208 -25.62 -36.56 -60.78
C ALA A 208 -25.18 -36.64 -62.25
N PRO A 209 -26.05 -37.11 -63.18
CA PRO A 209 -25.70 -37.31 -64.59
C PRO A 209 -25.24 -36.04 -65.33
N GLN A 210 -25.63 -34.88 -64.84
CA GLN A 210 -25.31 -33.56 -65.41
C GLN A 210 -23.93 -33.02 -64.97
N TRP A 211 -23.19 -33.73 -64.12
CA TRP A 211 -21.87 -33.33 -63.62
C TRP A 211 -20.76 -34.29 -64.07
N PRO A 212 -19.52 -33.80 -64.26
CA PRO A 212 -18.36 -34.67 -64.48
C PRO A 212 -18.17 -35.63 -63.30
N ARG A 213 -17.68 -36.85 -63.59
CA ARG A 213 -17.38 -37.83 -62.54
C ARG A 213 -16.29 -37.29 -61.60
N GLY A 214 -16.54 -37.38 -60.30
CA GLY A 214 -15.61 -36.93 -59.27
C GLY A 214 -15.56 -35.40 -59.08
N ALA A 215 -16.51 -34.66 -59.64
CA ALA A 215 -16.66 -33.23 -59.36
C ALA A 215 -17.42 -33.02 -58.04
N VAL A 216 -16.98 -32.03 -57.25
CA VAL A 216 -17.71 -31.55 -56.07
C VAL A 216 -18.91 -30.75 -56.55
N ILE A 217 -20.12 -31.22 -56.22
CA ILE A 217 -21.38 -30.59 -56.65
C ILE A 217 -21.95 -29.62 -55.62
N ASP A 218 -21.62 -29.84 -54.35
CA ASP A 218 -22.12 -29.07 -53.21
C ASP A 218 -21.08 -29.09 -52.10
N GLN A 219 -21.15 -28.11 -51.19
CA GLN A 219 -20.29 -28.03 -50.02
C GLN A 219 -21.05 -27.45 -48.83
N THR A 220 -20.81 -28.00 -47.65
CA THR A 220 -21.30 -27.46 -46.39
C THR A 220 -20.15 -27.41 -45.38
N PRO A 221 -19.79 -26.23 -44.84
CA PRO A 221 -20.35 -24.89 -45.07
C PRO A 221 -20.10 -24.27 -46.47
N MET A 222 -20.83 -23.20 -46.80
CA MET A 222 -20.68 -22.47 -48.07
C MET A 222 -19.36 -21.69 -48.15
N ALA A 223 -18.87 -21.48 -49.38
CA ALA A 223 -17.62 -20.75 -49.62
C ALA A 223 -17.67 -19.35 -48.99
N GLY A 224 -16.58 -18.94 -48.35
CA GLY A 224 -16.49 -17.67 -47.64
C GLY A 224 -17.05 -17.68 -46.22
N SER A 225 -17.71 -18.76 -45.76
CA SER A 225 -18.18 -18.84 -44.39
C SER A 225 -17.03 -18.98 -43.40
N LYS A 226 -17.21 -18.49 -42.17
CA LYS A 226 -16.28 -18.67 -41.05
C LYS A 226 -16.43 -20.09 -40.47
N ILE A 227 -15.32 -20.81 -40.38
CA ILE A 227 -15.26 -22.21 -39.94
C ILE A 227 -14.30 -22.35 -38.74
N PRO A 228 -14.73 -22.93 -37.61
CA PRO A 228 -13.83 -23.23 -36.50
C PRO A 228 -12.85 -24.35 -36.87
N SER A 229 -11.65 -24.36 -36.28
CA SER A 229 -10.60 -25.35 -36.57
C SER A 229 -11.03 -26.83 -36.41
N ASN A 230 -12.08 -27.10 -35.65
CA ASN A 230 -12.61 -28.45 -35.40
C ASN A 230 -13.83 -28.82 -36.25
N ALA A 231 -14.29 -27.95 -37.16
CA ALA A 231 -15.48 -28.24 -37.95
C ALA A 231 -15.26 -29.37 -38.95
N THR A 232 -16.33 -30.12 -39.21
CA THR A 232 -16.37 -31.10 -40.30
C THR A 232 -17.01 -30.43 -41.50
N ILE A 233 -16.34 -30.53 -42.65
CA ILE A 233 -16.85 -30.07 -43.94
C ILE A 233 -17.42 -31.28 -44.69
N GLU A 234 -18.59 -31.11 -45.26
CA GLU A 234 -19.29 -32.10 -46.09
C GLU A 234 -19.33 -31.68 -47.56
#